data_AF-A0AAV1HLT9-F1
#
_entry.id   AF-A0AAV1HLT9-F1
#
_cell.length_a   1.000
_cell.length_b   1.000
_cell.length_c   1.000
_cell.angle_alpha   90.00
_cell.angle_beta   90.00
_cell.angle_gamma   90.00
#
_symmetry.space_group_name_H-M   'P 1'
#
loop_
_entity.id
_entity.type
_entity.pdbx_description
1 polymer ?
#
loop_
_entity_poly.entity_id
_entity_poly.type
_entity_poly.pdbx_seq_one_letter_code
_entity_poly.pdbx_strand_id
1 'polypeptide(L)'
;MDCGIHAREWIAPAFCQYFVRQILDAYKKDPKMQEMMKNMDFYVTPVLNMDGYIFSWANDSTRLWRKNRSPGPAGCDCYGTDLNRNFDANWGTIGVSFNCCDQTYCGKDAMSEPEAQAVTFFVGTRKEDFLCFLTIHSYGQLLLLPYGHPNFTAPNYDELMKVGLAAADAIKKVHGMHYTVGTSPDVLYPNSGSSRDWSRMQGIPYTFTFELRDNGTYGFELPEDQIKPACEEAYSGALEIITYAHNKTFNGAVATAAATLWTVLLTVCVTSTNLM
;
A
#
# COMPACT_ATOMS: atom_id res chain seq x y z
N MET A 1 -2.53 5.77 -0.94
CA MET A 1 -3.11 4.47 -1.31
C MET A 1 -3.24 4.43 -2.81
N ASP A 2 -2.74 3.39 -3.44
CA ASP A 2 -2.95 3.15 -4.88
C ASP A 2 -3.59 1.78 -5.12
N CYS A 3 -4.28 1.68 -6.25
CA CYS A 3 -4.93 0.49 -6.74
C CYS A 3 -4.70 0.34 -8.25
N GLY A 4 -4.89 -0.86 -8.77
CA GLY A 4 -4.91 -1.10 -10.21
C GLY A 4 -3.56 -0.85 -10.89
N ILE A 5 -2.45 -1.12 -10.21
CA ILE A 5 -1.12 -1.13 -10.83
C ILE A 5 -0.96 -2.31 -11.80
N HIS A 6 -1.60 -3.45 -11.52
CA HIS A 6 -1.80 -4.52 -12.49
C HIS A 6 -3.22 -4.46 -13.06
N ALA A 7 -3.31 -4.46 -14.38
CA ALA A 7 -4.55 -4.18 -15.08
C ALA A 7 -5.69 -5.18 -14.81
N ARG A 8 -5.39 -6.49 -14.77
CA ARG A 8 -6.36 -7.57 -14.57
C ARG A 8 -6.97 -7.67 -13.17
N GLU A 9 -6.40 -6.99 -12.18
CA GLU A 9 -6.75 -7.10 -10.76
C GLU A 9 -7.94 -6.19 -10.42
N TRP A 10 -9.08 -6.42 -11.10
CA TRP A 10 -10.23 -5.50 -11.12
C TRP A 10 -10.86 -5.19 -9.75
N ILE A 11 -10.70 -6.08 -8.77
CA ILE A 11 -11.19 -5.83 -7.41
C ILE A 11 -10.43 -4.70 -6.71
N ALA A 12 -9.16 -4.44 -7.07
CA ALA A 12 -8.38 -3.36 -6.45
C ALA A 12 -8.94 -1.96 -6.82
N PRO A 13 -9.17 -1.60 -8.10
CA PRO A 13 -9.87 -0.36 -8.43
C PRO A 13 -11.27 -0.24 -7.82
N ALA A 14 -12.03 -1.34 -7.74
CA ALA A 14 -13.33 -1.34 -7.08
C ALA A 14 -13.21 -1.01 -5.59
N PHE A 15 -12.19 -1.57 -4.91
CA PHE A 15 -11.89 -1.25 -3.51
C PHE A 15 -11.51 0.21 -3.30
N CYS A 16 -10.62 0.80 -4.12
CA CYS A 16 -10.26 2.21 -3.95
C CYS A 16 -11.49 3.14 -4.06
N GLN A 17 -12.41 2.86 -4.98
CA GLN A 17 -13.67 3.61 -5.09
C GLN A 17 -14.56 3.41 -3.86
N TYR A 18 -14.68 2.17 -3.39
CA TYR A 18 -15.41 1.84 -2.17
C TYR A 18 -14.83 2.56 -0.94
N PHE A 19 -13.49 2.54 -0.79
CA PHE A 19 -12.78 3.19 0.30
C PHE A 19 -13.09 4.68 0.38
N VAL A 20 -13.03 5.40 -0.75
CA VAL A 20 -13.37 6.83 -0.81
C VAL A 20 -14.81 7.08 -0.35
N ARG A 21 -15.77 6.28 -0.83
CA ARG A 21 -17.16 6.38 -0.37
C ARG A 21 -17.28 6.17 1.14
N GLN A 22 -16.63 5.14 1.67
CA GLN A 22 -16.72 4.80 3.10
C GLN A 22 -16.13 5.87 4.01
N ILE A 23 -14.95 6.42 3.69
CA ILE A 23 -14.34 7.46 4.53
C ILE A 23 -15.18 8.74 4.55
N LEU A 24 -15.82 9.10 3.43
CA LEU A 24 -16.73 10.25 3.35
C LEU A 24 -18.03 10.03 4.11
N ASP A 25 -18.56 8.82 4.10
CA ASP A 25 -19.75 8.47 4.89
C ASP A 25 -19.43 8.37 6.39
N ALA A 26 -18.25 7.85 6.74
CA ALA A 26 -17.74 7.83 8.11
C ALA A 26 -17.51 9.24 8.64
N TYR A 27 -16.92 10.15 7.85
CA TYR A 27 -16.71 11.55 8.27
C TYR A 27 -17.97 12.25 8.75
N LYS A 28 -19.14 11.92 8.18
CA LYS A 28 -20.44 12.51 8.58
C LYS A 28 -20.90 12.07 9.97
N LYS A 29 -20.37 10.97 10.52
CA LYS A 29 -20.96 10.26 11.68
C LYS A 29 -19.96 9.84 12.75
N ASP A 30 -18.72 9.56 12.38
CA ASP A 30 -17.67 9.02 13.25
C ASP A 30 -16.69 10.12 13.68
N PRO A 31 -16.67 10.48 14.98
CA PRO A 31 -15.72 11.45 15.52
C PRO A 31 -14.25 11.07 15.27
N LYS A 32 -13.93 9.76 15.21
CA LYS A 32 -12.56 9.34 14.95
C LYS A 32 -12.14 9.64 13.52
N MET A 33 -12.99 9.35 12.54
CA MET A 33 -12.73 9.73 11.15
C MET A 33 -12.63 11.25 10.98
N GLN A 34 -13.46 12.02 11.68
CA GLN A 34 -13.37 13.49 11.68
C GLN A 34 -12.05 14.00 12.23
N GLU A 35 -11.54 13.38 13.31
CA GLU A 35 -10.22 13.68 13.85
C GLU A 35 -9.11 13.33 12.86
N MET A 36 -9.16 12.12 12.27
CA MET A 36 -8.16 11.71 11.28
C MET A 36 -8.12 12.67 10.09
N MET A 37 -9.26 13.05 9.52
CA MET A 37 -9.32 14.00 8.40
C MET A 37 -8.92 15.45 8.77
N LYS A 38 -8.82 15.79 10.06
CA LYS A 38 -8.22 17.07 10.49
C LYS A 38 -6.70 16.99 10.55
N ASN A 39 -6.15 15.80 10.82
CA ASN A 39 -4.73 15.60 11.09
C ASN A 39 -3.96 15.02 9.89
N MET A 40 -4.64 14.37 8.93
CA MET A 40 -4.01 13.77 7.76
C MET A 40 -4.85 13.91 6.49
N ASP A 41 -4.16 13.87 5.35
CA ASP A 41 -4.76 13.78 4.02
C ASP A 41 -4.82 12.33 3.53
N PHE A 42 -5.87 12.01 2.77
CA PHE A 42 -6.03 10.73 2.09
C PHE A 42 -5.79 10.88 0.59
N TYR A 43 -4.59 10.52 0.13
CA TYR A 43 -4.30 10.39 -1.31
C TYR A 43 -4.71 9.01 -1.81
N VAL A 44 -5.69 8.95 -2.72
CA VAL A 44 -6.20 7.71 -3.30
C VAL A 44 -6.08 7.77 -4.82
N THR A 45 -5.32 6.84 -5.41
CA THR A 45 -5.20 6.65 -6.87
C THR A 45 -5.96 5.37 -7.26
N PRO A 46 -7.20 5.46 -7.77
CA PRO A 46 -8.03 4.26 -8.00
C PRO A 46 -7.51 3.33 -9.09
N VAL A 47 -6.87 3.89 -10.12
CA VAL A 47 -6.28 3.13 -11.22
C VAL A 47 -4.95 3.78 -11.58
N LEU A 48 -3.85 3.15 -11.20
CA LEU A 48 -2.51 3.62 -11.56
C LEU A 48 -2.18 3.28 -13.02
N ASN A 49 -2.47 2.05 -13.44
CA ASN A 49 -2.22 1.55 -14.79
C ASN A 49 -3.46 1.76 -15.68
N MET A 50 -3.72 3.01 -16.06
CA MET A 50 -4.91 3.37 -16.85
C MET A 50 -4.95 2.66 -18.21
N ASP A 51 -3.84 2.66 -18.95
CA ASP A 51 -3.80 2.07 -20.29
C ASP A 51 -3.99 0.56 -20.24
N GLY A 52 -3.34 -0.11 -19.29
CA GLY A 52 -3.51 -1.54 -19.08
C GLY A 52 -4.94 -1.87 -18.65
N TYR A 53 -5.52 -1.08 -17.73
CA TYR A 53 -6.91 -1.29 -17.29
C TYR A 53 -7.87 -1.19 -18.47
N ILE A 54 -7.81 -0.12 -19.27
CA ILE A 54 -8.62 0.02 -20.50
C ILE A 54 -8.40 -1.18 -21.44
N PHE A 55 -7.16 -1.60 -21.63
CA PHE A 55 -6.85 -2.74 -22.48
C PHE A 55 -7.48 -4.05 -21.97
N SER A 56 -7.55 -4.25 -20.65
CA SER A 56 -8.22 -5.44 -20.07
C SER A 56 -9.73 -5.48 -20.31
N TRP A 57 -10.35 -4.34 -20.63
CA TRP A 57 -11.78 -4.26 -21.00
C TRP A 57 -12.03 -4.43 -22.51
N ALA A 58 -10.99 -4.49 -23.33
CA ALA A 58 -11.16 -4.50 -24.78
C ALA A 58 -11.89 -5.75 -25.29
N ASN A 59 -11.61 -6.93 -24.74
CA ASN A 59 -12.32 -8.20 -24.97
C ASN A 59 -11.79 -9.30 -24.04
N ASP A 60 -12.40 -10.48 -24.08
CA ASP A 60 -12.02 -11.64 -23.25
C ASP A 60 -10.56 -12.06 -23.39
N SER A 61 -9.95 -11.91 -24.57
CA SER A 61 -8.54 -12.29 -24.79
C SER A 61 -7.56 -11.34 -24.10
N THR A 62 -7.98 -10.12 -23.78
CA THR A 62 -7.15 -9.10 -23.11
C THR A 62 -7.47 -8.98 -21.61
N ARG A 63 -8.55 -9.61 -21.14
CA ARG A 63 -9.02 -9.58 -19.74
C ARG A 63 -7.93 -9.84 -18.70
N LEU A 64 -6.99 -10.72 -19.02
CA LEU A 64 -5.90 -11.13 -18.12
C LEU A 64 -4.60 -10.34 -18.33
N TRP A 65 -4.64 -9.22 -19.07
CA TRP A 65 -3.50 -8.33 -19.22
C TRP A 65 -3.06 -7.75 -17.87
N ARG A 66 -1.76 -7.77 -17.59
CA ARG A 66 -1.20 -7.36 -16.29
C ARG A 66 -0.43 -6.04 -16.38
N LYS A 67 0.50 -5.96 -17.32
CA LYS A 67 1.51 -4.90 -17.46
C LYS A 67 0.87 -3.57 -17.86
N ASN A 68 1.66 -2.49 -17.95
CA ASN A 68 1.19 -1.30 -18.66
C ASN A 68 1.20 -1.53 -20.19
N ARG A 69 1.13 -0.45 -20.98
CA ARG A 69 1.01 -0.52 -22.46
C ARG A 69 2.14 0.17 -23.21
N SER A 70 3.27 0.46 -22.56
CA SER A 70 4.45 1.00 -23.23
C SER A 70 4.94 0.04 -24.32
N PRO A 71 5.49 0.55 -25.44
CA PRO A 71 6.12 -0.31 -26.44
C PRO A 71 7.37 -0.98 -25.84
N GLY A 72 7.64 -2.22 -26.24
CA GLY A 72 8.89 -2.90 -25.89
C GLY A 72 10.13 -2.17 -26.45
N PRO A 73 11.33 -2.50 -25.95
CA PRO A 73 12.57 -1.96 -26.48
C PRO A 73 12.76 -2.37 -27.96
N ALA A 74 13.68 -1.70 -28.66
CA ALA A 74 13.98 -2.01 -30.06
C ALA A 74 14.30 -3.50 -30.25
N GLY A 75 13.64 -4.14 -31.22
CA GLY A 75 13.76 -5.58 -31.47
C GLY A 75 12.82 -6.47 -30.65
N CYS A 76 11.90 -5.89 -29.89
CA CYS A 76 10.86 -6.60 -29.17
C CYS A 76 9.45 -6.20 -29.63
N ASP A 77 8.66 -7.18 -30.07
CA ASP A 77 7.28 -6.97 -30.53
C ASP A 77 6.23 -7.02 -29.39
N CYS A 78 6.66 -7.31 -28.16
CA CYS A 78 5.81 -7.34 -26.99
C CYS A 78 5.65 -5.95 -26.36
N TYR A 79 4.53 -5.75 -25.68
CA TYR A 79 4.19 -4.50 -25.00
C TYR A 79 4.22 -4.66 -23.50
N GLY A 80 4.50 -3.55 -22.83
CA GLY A 80 4.32 -3.34 -21.42
C GLY A 80 5.47 -3.79 -20.54
N THR A 81 5.58 -3.11 -19.42
CA THR A 81 6.46 -3.39 -18.28
C THR A 81 5.59 -3.72 -17.06
N ASP A 82 6.04 -4.67 -16.22
CA ASP A 82 5.43 -4.90 -14.92
C ASP A 82 5.78 -3.71 -14.01
N LEU A 83 4.78 -2.84 -13.78
CA LEU A 83 4.95 -1.64 -12.97
C LEU A 83 5.41 -1.96 -11.53
N ASN A 84 5.01 -3.11 -10.97
CA ASN A 84 5.45 -3.53 -9.63
C ASN A 84 6.77 -4.32 -9.65
N ARG A 85 7.53 -4.20 -10.74
CA ARG A 85 8.95 -4.56 -10.88
C ARG A 85 9.81 -3.38 -11.35
N ASN A 86 9.22 -2.21 -11.53
CA ASN A 86 9.86 -1.06 -12.17
C ASN A 86 10.35 0.00 -11.18
N PHE A 87 10.05 -0.10 -9.89
CA PHE A 87 10.51 0.88 -8.90
C PHE A 87 11.99 0.72 -8.58
N ASP A 88 12.67 1.80 -8.19
CA ASP A 88 14.08 1.76 -7.76
C ASP A 88 14.22 1.21 -6.32
N ALA A 89 13.90 -0.07 -6.16
CA ALA A 89 14.00 -0.82 -4.90
C ALA A 89 14.70 -2.14 -5.15
N ASN A 90 16.03 -2.12 -5.12
CA ASN A 90 16.89 -3.23 -5.55
C ASN A 90 16.53 -3.70 -6.96
N TRP A 91 16.20 -2.76 -7.85
CA TRP A 91 15.64 -3.07 -9.17
C TRP A 91 16.51 -4.05 -9.95
N GLY A 92 15.86 -5.00 -10.63
CA GLY A 92 16.57 -5.93 -11.53
C GLY A 92 17.27 -7.11 -10.83
N THR A 93 17.16 -7.27 -9.50
CA THR A 93 18.00 -8.26 -8.78
C THR A 93 17.33 -9.62 -8.56
N ILE A 94 16.03 -9.67 -8.28
CA ILE A 94 15.34 -10.94 -7.95
C ILE A 94 13.85 -10.90 -8.31
N GLY A 95 13.30 -12.04 -8.73
CA GLY A 95 11.87 -12.19 -9.04
C GLY A 95 11.37 -11.32 -10.20
N VAL A 96 12.26 -11.03 -11.15
CA VAL A 96 12.07 -10.17 -12.32
C VAL A 96 12.51 -10.90 -13.59
N SER A 97 12.08 -10.38 -14.74
CA SER A 97 12.58 -10.80 -16.05
C SER A 97 13.13 -9.60 -16.82
N PHE A 98 14.16 -9.83 -17.64
CA PHE A 98 14.67 -8.88 -18.64
C PHE A 98 14.14 -9.20 -20.04
N ASN A 99 13.37 -10.28 -20.20
CA ASN A 99 12.65 -10.55 -21.44
C ASN A 99 11.39 -9.68 -21.48
N CYS A 100 11.33 -8.76 -22.43
CA CYS A 100 10.21 -7.83 -22.65
C CYS A 100 8.84 -8.50 -22.85
N CYS A 101 8.80 -9.78 -23.27
CA CYS A 101 7.57 -10.54 -23.43
C CYS A 101 7.06 -11.18 -22.14
N ASP A 102 7.89 -11.21 -21.09
CA ASP A 102 7.53 -11.79 -19.80
C ASP A 102 6.49 -10.93 -19.06
N GLN A 103 5.67 -11.58 -18.24
CA GLN A 103 4.70 -10.92 -17.36
C GLN A 103 5.38 -10.14 -16.23
N THR A 104 6.62 -10.50 -15.89
CA THR A 104 7.45 -9.88 -14.85
C THR A 104 8.59 -9.05 -15.43
N TYR A 105 8.47 -8.62 -16.69
CA TYR A 105 9.44 -7.73 -17.32
C TYR A 105 9.63 -6.45 -16.50
N CYS A 106 10.84 -6.19 -16.01
CA CYS A 106 11.13 -5.09 -15.08
C CYS A 106 11.36 -3.73 -15.75
N GLY A 107 11.34 -3.67 -17.09
CA GLY A 107 11.63 -2.47 -17.87
C GLY A 107 13.09 -2.41 -18.31
N LYS A 108 13.45 -1.34 -19.04
CA LYS A 108 14.83 -1.12 -19.52
C LYS A 108 15.77 -0.62 -18.41
N ASP A 109 15.21 0.13 -17.47
CA ASP A 109 15.88 0.77 -16.34
C ASP A 109 14.88 0.87 -15.18
N ALA A 110 15.38 1.04 -13.95
CA ALA A 110 14.53 1.44 -12.83
C ALA A 110 13.81 2.75 -13.18
N MET A 111 12.54 2.86 -12.81
CA MET A 111 11.68 4.01 -13.08
C MET A 111 11.54 4.35 -14.56
N SER A 112 11.59 3.37 -15.46
CA SER A 112 11.44 3.61 -16.90
C SER A 112 10.01 3.96 -17.33
N GLU A 113 9.00 3.57 -16.55
CA GLU A 113 7.59 3.78 -16.91
C GLU A 113 7.02 5.08 -16.29
N PRO A 114 6.24 5.87 -17.05
CA PRO A 114 5.71 7.15 -16.58
C PRO A 114 4.77 7.02 -15.38
N GLU A 115 4.04 5.90 -15.26
CA GLU A 115 3.16 5.63 -14.12
C GLU A 115 3.97 5.48 -12.82
N ALA A 116 5.08 4.73 -12.88
CA ALA A 116 5.98 4.60 -11.75
C ALA A 116 6.63 5.97 -11.43
N GLN A 117 7.11 6.70 -12.44
CA GLN A 117 7.71 8.03 -12.27
C GLN A 117 6.75 9.02 -11.59
N ALA A 118 5.46 8.96 -11.92
CA ALA A 118 4.45 9.82 -11.30
C ALA A 118 4.31 9.54 -9.80
N VAL A 119 4.27 8.26 -9.39
CA VAL A 119 4.22 7.86 -7.98
C VAL A 119 5.48 8.33 -7.25
N THR A 120 6.66 8.08 -7.82
CA THR A 120 7.91 8.42 -7.12
C THR A 120 8.15 9.91 -7.05
N PHE A 121 7.75 10.67 -8.07
CA PHE A 121 7.76 12.13 -8.00
C PHE A 121 6.81 12.63 -6.91
N PHE A 122 5.54 12.19 -6.93
CA PHE A 122 4.52 12.69 -6.01
C PHE A 122 4.84 12.35 -4.54
N VAL A 123 5.20 11.10 -4.28
CA VAL A 123 5.50 10.61 -2.92
C VAL A 123 6.90 11.02 -2.48
N GLY A 124 7.90 10.88 -3.35
CA GLY A 124 9.30 11.15 -3.01
C GLY A 124 9.58 12.62 -2.68
N THR A 125 8.87 13.55 -3.32
CA THR A 125 8.99 15.00 -3.03
C THR A 125 8.37 15.41 -1.69
N ARG A 126 7.59 14.54 -1.05
CA ARG A 126 6.85 14.79 0.19
C ARG A 126 6.98 13.64 1.19
N LYS A 127 8.02 12.82 1.07
CA LYS A 127 8.14 11.53 1.79
C LYS A 127 8.02 11.65 3.31
N GLU A 128 8.44 12.78 3.88
CA GLU A 128 8.34 13.07 5.32
C GLU A 128 6.89 13.31 5.79
N ASP A 129 5.97 13.64 4.87
CA ASP A 129 4.55 13.88 5.16
C ASP A 129 3.74 12.57 5.16
N PHE A 130 4.30 11.47 4.63
CA PHE A 130 3.59 10.20 4.51
C PHE A 130 3.75 9.33 5.75
N LEU A 131 2.64 9.13 6.46
CA LEU A 131 2.57 8.17 7.57
C LEU A 131 2.46 6.73 7.07
N CYS A 132 1.80 6.52 5.94
CA CYS A 132 1.46 5.18 5.45
C CYS A 132 1.40 5.14 3.91
N PHE A 133 1.84 4.02 3.32
CA PHE A 133 1.72 3.72 1.91
C PHE A 133 1.07 2.33 1.72
N LEU A 134 -0.15 2.31 1.15
CA LEU A 134 -0.92 1.10 0.91
C LEU A 134 -1.06 0.90 -0.60
N THR A 135 -0.55 -0.22 -1.12
CA THR A 135 -0.68 -0.62 -2.54
C THR A 135 -1.59 -1.84 -2.61
N ILE A 136 -2.69 -1.74 -3.36
CA ILE A 136 -3.76 -2.73 -3.35
C ILE A 136 -3.74 -3.55 -4.64
N HIS A 137 -3.72 -4.86 -4.46
CA HIS A 137 -3.60 -5.89 -5.49
C HIS A 137 -4.65 -7.00 -5.26
N SER A 138 -4.67 -7.96 -6.17
CA SER A 138 -5.32 -9.26 -5.96
C SER A 138 -4.56 -10.31 -6.75
N TYR A 139 -4.55 -11.58 -6.39
CA TYR A 139 -5.31 -12.23 -5.33
C TYR A 139 -4.36 -13.02 -4.43
N GLY A 140 -4.86 -13.52 -3.32
CA GLY A 140 -4.11 -14.41 -2.43
C GLY A 140 -4.48 -14.28 -0.97
N GLN A 141 -5.26 -13.26 -0.59
CA GLN A 141 -5.59 -12.94 0.79
C GLN A 141 -4.34 -12.78 1.65
N LEU A 142 -3.48 -11.84 1.26
CA LEU A 142 -2.20 -11.57 1.92
C LEU A 142 -2.11 -10.11 2.33
N LEU A 143 -1.43 -9.87 3.46
CA LEU A 143 -0.91 -8.55 3.83
C LEU A 143 0.61 -8.65 3.82
N LEU A 144 1.24 -8.18 2.73
CA LEU A 144 2.67 -8.29 2.55
C LEU A 144 3.40 -7.11 3.15
N LEU A 145 4.43 -7.42 3.93
CA LEU A 145 5.36 -6.49 4.55
C LEU A 145 6.61 -6.33 3.68
N PRO A 146 7.33 -5.21 3.76
CA PRO A 146 8.68 -5.11 3.24
C PRO A 146 9.65 -6.03 4.01
N TYR A 147 10.70 -6.53 3.38
CA TYR A 147 11.04 -6.34 1.96
C TYR A 147 10.64 -7.54 1.12
N GLY A 148 10.47 -7.30 -0.18
CA GLY A 148 10.33 -8.34 -1.20
C GLY A 148 11.62 -9.11 -1.44
N HIS A 149 12.77 -8.55 -1.05
CA HIS A 149 14.08 -9.16 -1.24
C HIS A 149 14.57 -9.81 0.07
N PRO A 150 14.99 -11.09 0.06
CA PRO A 150 15.27 -11.89 1.27
C PRO A 150 16.51 -11.45 2.08
N ASN A 151 17.28 -10.49 1.57
CA ASN A 151 18.51 -10.02 2.21
C ASN A 151 18.28 -8.70 2.96
N PHE A 152 17.05 -8.20 2.98
CA PHE A 152 16.69 -6.92 3.59
C PHE A 152 15.53 -7.12 4.55
N THR A 153 15.61 -6.45 5.70
CA THR A 153 14.55 -6.44 6.70
C THR A 153 14.23 -5.00 7.06
N ALA A 154 12.94 -4.67 7.18
CA ALA A 154 12.53 -3.35 7.63
C ALA A 154 13.01 -3.12 9.09
N PRO A 155 13.64 -1.98 9.43
CA PRO A 155 14.04 -1.67 10.80
C PRO A 155 12.91 -1.74 11.84
N ASN A 156 11.66 -1.57 11.40
CA ASN A 156 10.45 -1.65 12.22
C ASN A 156 9.61 -2.91 11.90
N TYR A 157 10.25 -4.02 11.49
CA TYR A 157 9.58 -5.26 11.07
C TYR A 157 8.58 -5.78 12.12
N ASP A 158 8.97 -5.87 13.40
CA ASP A 158 8.09 -6.39 14.46
C ASP A 158 6.81 -5.53 14.61
N GLU A 159 6.94 -4.22 14.43
CA GLU A 159 5.80 -3.31 14.45
C GLU A 159 4.91 -3.48 13.21
N LEU A 160 5.50 -3.58 12.03
CA LEU A 160 4.78 -3.87 10.78
C LEU A 160 4.01 -5.19 10.89
N MET A 161 4.63 -6.23 11.45
CA MET A 161 4.00 -7.52 11.70
C MET A 161 2.84 -7.39 12.68
N LYS A 162 3.04 -6.71 13.81
CA LYS A 162 1.97 -6.46 14.79
C LYS A 162 0.76 -5.75 14.16
N VAL A 163 1.01 -4.68 13.40
CA VAL A 163 -0.04 -3.89 12.74
C VAL A 163 -0.73 -4.71 11.63
N GLY A 164 0.05 -5.46 10.85
CA GLY A 164 -0.50 -6.36 9.82
C GLY A 164 -1.39 -7.46 10.40
N LEU A 165 -0.99 -8.07 11.52
CA LEU A 165 -1.82 -9.07 12.22
C LEU A 165 -3.12 -8.47 12.76
N ALA A 166 -3.06 -7.25 13.31
CA ALA A 166 -4.27 -6.55 13.74
C ALA A 166 -5.22 -6.25 12.57
N ALA A 167 -4.67 -5.85 11.41
CA ALA A 167 -5.45 -5.63 10.20
C ALA A 167 -6.06 -6.94 9.64
N ALA A 168 -5.33 -8.05 9.67
CA ALA A 168 -5.85 -9.37 9.30
C ALA A 168 -6.99 -9.83 10.22
N ASP A 169 -6.87 -9.59 11.52
CA ASP A 169 -7.95 -9.85 12.49
C ASP A 169 -9.17 -8.95 12.23
N ALA A 170 -8.95 -7.68 11.88
CA ALA A 170 -10.03 -6.75 11.53
C ALA A 170 -10.78 -7.18 10.26
N ILE A 171 -10.06 -7.69 9.25
CA ILE A 171 -10.63 -8.31 8.04
C ILE A 171 -11.47 -9.54 8.42
N LYS A 172 -10.90 -10.46 9.20
CA LYS A 172 -11.54 -11.71 9.60
C LYS A 172 -12.85 -11.47 10.36
N LYS A 173 -12.94 -10.42 11.17
CA LYS A 173 -14.16 -10.09 11.93
C LYS A 173 -15.36 -9.65 11.06
N VAL A 174 -15.13 -9.24 9.81
CA VAL A 174 -16.23 -8.78 8.92
C VAL A 174 -17.00 -9.98 8.36
N HIS A 175 -16.33 -10.87 7.62
CA HIS A 175 -16.95 -12.01 6.94
C HIS A 175 -16.18 -13.33 7.10
N GLY A 176 -15.23 -13.40 8.04
CA GLY A 176 -14.50 -14.64 8.34
C GLY A 176 -13.29 -14.93 7.44
N MET A 177 -12.90 -14.02 6.55
CA MET A 177 -11.78 -14.26 5.64
C MET A 177 -10.43 -14.21 6.34
N HIS A 178 -9.61 -15.24 6.08
CA HIS A 178 -8.27 -15.36 6.63
C HIS A 178 -7.25 -14.74 5.68
N TYR A 179 -6.50 -13.76 6.19
CA TYR A 179 -5.37 -13.16 5.48
C TYR A 179 -4.05 -13.56 6.15
N THR A 180 -3.08 -14.02 5.36
CA THR A 180 -1.73 -14.33 5.85
C THR A 180 -0.88 -13.07 5.85
N VAL A 181 -0.12 -12.84 6.91
CA VAL A 181 0.74 -11.66 7.09
C VAL A 181 2.20 -12.09 7.08
N GLY A 182 3.04 -11.43 6.30
CA GLY A 182 4.48 -11.73 6.25
C GLY A 182 5.22 -10.98 5.15
N THR A 183 6.53 -11.14 5.07
CA THR A 183 7.29 -10.60 3.93
C THR A 183 6.98 -11.39 2.66
N SER A 184 7.16 -10.77 1.49
CA SER A 184 6.90 -11.48 0.23
C SER A 184 7.71 -12.77 0.08
N PRO A 185 9.02 -12.85 0.41
CA PRO A 185 9.77 -14.10 0.42
C PRO A 185 9.17 -15.21 1.28
N ASP A 186 8.60 -14.86 2.45
CA ASP A 186 8.13 -15.85 3.43
C ASP A 186 6.77 -16.44 3.07
N VAL A 187 5.87 -15.63 2.49
CA VAL A 187 4.45 -16.01 2.32
C VAL A 187 3.97 -16.00 0.87
N LEU A 188 4.81 -15.58 -0.08
CA LEU A 188 4.46 -15.51 -1.51
C LEU A 188 5.63 -15.96 -2.40
N TYR A 189 6.53 -15.03 -2.72
CA TYR A 189 7.80 -15.27 -3.42
C TYR A 189 8.73 -14.04 -3.29
N PRO A 190 10.05 -14.22 -3.40
CA PRO A 190 11.02 -13.13 -3.50
C PRO A 190 10.83 -12.24 -4.75
N ASN A 191 10.91 -10.93 -4.60
CA ASN A 191 10.85 -9.95 -5.69
C ASN A 191 11.67 -8.69 -5.41
N SER A 192 11.87 -7.90 -6.46
CA SER A 192 12.49 -6.58 -6.42
C SER A 192 11.71 -5.59 -7.26
N GLY A 193 11.96 -4.30 -7.04
CA GLY A 193 11.34 -3.20 -7.79
C GLY A 193 9.86 -2.97 -7.50
N SER A 194 9.38 -3.38 -6.32
CA SER A 194 7.99 -3.14 -5.90
C SER A 194 7.79 -1.72 -5.34
N SER A 195 6.58 -1.17 -5.51
CA SER A 195 6.19 0.14 -4.97
C SER A 195 6.25 0.16 -3.44
N ARG A 196 5.83 -0.94 -2.79
CA ARG A 196 5.91 -1.13 -1.33
C ARG A 196 7.34 -0.99 -0.83
N ASP A 197 8.28 -1.74 -1.41
CA ASP A 197 9.67 -1.72 -0.95
C ASP A 197 10.32 -0.36 -1.21
N TRP A 198 10.05 0.24 -2.37
CA TRP A 198 10.51 1.60 -2.68
C TRP A 198 10.00 2.61 -1.67
N SER A 199 8.70 2.58 -1.35
CA SER A 199 8.10 3.50 -0.37
C SER A 199 8.73 3.33 1.02
N ARG A 200 9.07 2.09 1.40
CA ARG A 200 9.76 1.82 2.67
C ARG A 200 11.20 2.34 2.65
N MET A 201 11.91 2.23 1.53
CA MET A 201 13.25 2.79 1.34
C MET A 201 13.26 4.33 1.41
N GLN A 202 12.15 4.98 1.06
CA GLN A 202 12.00 6.43 1.24
C GLN A 202 11.79 6.85 2.70
N GLY A 203 11.62 5.91 3.63
CA GLY A 203 11.45 6.19 5.05
C GLY A 203 9.99 6.17 5.53
N ILE A 204 9.02 5.88 4.65
CA ILE A 204 7.60 5.78 5.04
C ILE A 204 7.45 4.58 6.02
N PRO A 205 6.92 4.79 7.23
CA PRO A 205 7.02 3.78 8.29
C PRO A 205 6.05 2.61 8.11
N TYR A 206 4.82 2.87 7.66
CA TYR A 206 3.77 1.86 7.52
C TYR A 206 3.47 1.58 6.06
N THR A 207 4.12 0.56 5.49
CA THR A 207 4.01 0.24 4.06
C THR A 207 3.50 -1.19 3.89
N PHE A 208 2.38 -1.38 3.22
CA PHE A 208 1.75 -2.70 3.06
C PHE A 208 1.27 -2.91 1.63
N THR A 209 1.42 -4.15 1.14
CA THR A 209 0.70 -4.63 -0.04
C THR A 209 -0.48 -5.46 0.42
N PHE A 210 -1.68 -5.16 -0.09
CA PHE A 210 -2.84 -6.02 0.08
C PHE A 210 -2.98 -6.90 -1.16
N GLU A 211 -2.99 -8.21 -1.00
CA GLU A 211 -3.49 -9.13 -2.02
C GLU A 211 -4.91 -9.52 -1.60
N LEU A 212 -5.92 -8.93 -2.25
CA LEU A 212 -7.33 -9.11 -1.87
C LEU A 212 -7.84 -10.53 -2.20
N ARG A 213 -9.16 -10.73 -2.04
CA ARG A 213 -9.82 -11.97 -2.42
C ARG A 213 -9.54 -12.35 -3.88
N ASP A 214 -9.55 -13.63 -4.21
CA ASP A 214 -9.72 -14.79 -3.34
C ASP A 214 -8.39 -15.55 -3.12
N ASN A 215 -8.44 -16.85 -2.82
CA ASN A 215 -7.26 -17.71 -2.71
C ASN A 215 -7.04 -18.61 -3.95
N GLY A 216 -7.61 -18.23 -5.09
CA GLY A 216 -7.42 -18.91 -6.38
C GLY A 216 -8.63 -19.68 -6.92
N THR A 217 -9.83 -19.54 -6.34
CA THR A 217 -11.04 -20.16 -6.91
C THR A 217 -11.45 -19.44 -8.21
N TYR A 218 -11.46 -18.11 -8.18
CA TYR A 218 -11.72 -17.22 -9.30
C TYR A 218 -10.48 -16.43 -9.69
N GLY A 219 -9.55 -16.23 -8.75
CA GLY A 219 -8.34 -15.46 -8.98
C GLY A 219 -8.67 -14.02 -9.41
N PHE A 220 -8.25 -13.63 -10.61
CA PHE A 220 -8.47 -12.29 -11.14
C PHE A 220 -9.89 -12.04 -11.65
N GLU A 221 -10.71 -13.08 -11.80
CA GLU A 221 -12.07 -13.03 -12.32
C GLU A 221 -13.11 -13.17 -11.19
N LEU A 222 -12.81 -12.56 -10.04
CA LEU A 222 -13.68 -12.53 -8.88
C LEU A 222 -15.10 -12.02 -9.26
N PRO A 223 -16.18 -12.76 -8.97
CA PRO A 223 -17.53 -12.37 -9.36
C PRO A 223 -17.99 -11.03 -8.79
N GLU A 224 -18.86 -10.32 -9.50
CA GLU A 224 -19.34 -8.99 -9.09
C GLU A 224 -20.05 -8.99 -7.72
N ASP A 225 -20.74 -10.08 -7.37
CA ASP A 225 -21.40 -10.23 -6.08
C ASP A 225 -20.42 -10.34 -4.90
N GLN A 226 -19.15 -10.67 -5.17
CA GLN A 226 -18.06 -10.68 -4.20
C GLN A 226 -17.39 -9.32 -4.02
N ILE A 227 -17.66 -8.33 -4.90
CA ILE A 227 -17.02 -7.00 -4.80
C ILE A 227 -17.33 -6.36 -3.45
N LYS A 228 -18.60 -6.29 -3.06
CA LYS A 228 -19.01 -5.65 -1.80
C LYS A 228 -18.42 -6.34 -0.57
N PRO A 229 -18.54 -7.68 -0.39
CA PRO A 229 -17.89 -8.38 0.73
C PRO A 229 -16.38 -8.17 0.79
N ALA A 230 -15.67 -8.31 -0.34
CA ALA A 230 -14.23 -8.11 -0.41
C ALA A 230 -13.82 -6.68 -0.01
N CYS A 231 -14.59 -5.68 -0.45
CA CYS A 231 -14.33 -4.28 -0.13
C CYS A 231 -14.63 -3.94 1.35
N GLU A 232 -15.68 -4.53 1.95
CA GLU A 232 -16.01 -4.35 3.37
C GLU A 232 -14.89 -4.88 4.27
N GLU A 233 -14.37 -6.07 3.96
CA GLU A 233 -13.20 -6.66 4.62
C GLU A 233 -11.95 -5.78 4.48
N ALA A 234 -11.57 -5.48 3.23
CA ALA A 234 -10.37 -4.72 2.93
C ALA A 234 -10.41 -3.33 3.58
N TYR A 235 -11.59 -2.70 3.64
CA TYR A 235 -11.79 -1.42 4.31
C TYR A 235 -11.48 -1.52 5.81
N SER A 236 -11.97 -2.57 6.48
CA SER A 236 -11.69 -2.83 7.90
C SER A 236 -10.18 -2.96 8.16
N GLY A 237 -9.48 -3.75 7.33
CA GLY A 237 -8.03 -3.92 7.44
C GLY A 237 -7.25 -2.63 7.17
N ALA A 238 -7.57 -1.91 6.09
CA ALA A 238 -6.92 -0.64 5.75
C ALA A 238 -7.15 0.43 6.83
N LEU A 239 -8.38 0.52 7.36
CA LEU A 239 -8.73 1.48 8.41
C LEU A 239 -7.97 1.20 9.72
N GLU A 240 -7.75 -0.08 10.07
CA GLU A 240 -6.95 -0.47 11.24
C GLU A 240 -5.52 0.08 11.13
N ILE A 241 -4.86 -0.13 9.97
CA ILE A 241 -3.49 0.36 9.72
C ILE A 241 -3.44 1.90 9.78
N ILE A 242 -4.38 2.56 9.11
CA ILE A 242 -4.45 4.03 9.04
C ILE A 242 -4.69 4.62 10.44
N THR A 243 -5.60 4.03 11.21
CA THR A 243 -5.92 4.47 12.58
C THR A 243 -4.72 4.27 13.51
N TYR A 244 -3.99 3.17 13.35
CA TYR A 244 -2.75 2.94 14.09
C TYR A 244 -1.70 4.02 13.79
N ALA A 245 -1.44 4.27 12.50
CA ALA A 245 -0.50 5.29 12.06
C ALA A 245 -0.89 6.68 12.56
N HIS A 246 -2.17 7.05 12.48
CA HIS A 246 -2.70 8.28 13.05
C HIS A 246 -2.39 8.40 14.54
N ASN A 247 -2.81 7.40 15.33
CA ASN A 247 -2.73 7.47 16.78
C ASN A 247 -1.29 7.55 17.27
N LYS A 248 -0.38 6.81 16.63
CA LYS A 248 1.03 6.86 17.00
C LYS A 248 1.61 8.26 16.78
N THR A 249 1.31 8.88 15.64
CA THR A 249 1.82 10.22 15.30
C THR A 249 1.18 11.32 16.17
N PHE A 250 -0.15 11.35 16.25
CA PHE A 250 -0.87 12.50 16.81
C PHE A 250 -1.24 12.34 18.28
N ASN A 251 -1.45 11.12 18.80
CA ASN A 251 -1.70 10.94 20.23
C ASN A 251 -0.38 10.90 21.03
N GLY A 252 0.71 10.43 20.39
CA GLY A 252 2.05 10.48 20.97
C GLY A 252 2.53 11.92 21.21
N ALA A 253 2.28 12.82 20.25
CA ALA A 253 2.66 14.23 20.34
C ALA A 253 1.99 14.97 21.51
N VAL A 254 0.73 14.66 21.82
CA VAL A 254 0.02 15.27 22.98
C VAL A 254 0.66 14.84 24.30
N ALA A 255 1.04 13.57 24.44
CA ALA A 255 1.72 13.06 25.63
C ALA A 255 3.12 13.69 25.81
N THR A 256 3.87 13.87 24.71
CA THR A 256 5.19 14.52 24.78
C THR A 256 5.08 16.02 25.08
N ALA A 257 4.15 16.73 24.45
CA ALA A 257 3.90 18.15 24.74
C ALA A 257 3.46 18.36 26.19
N ALA A 258 2.56 17.51 26.71
CA ALA A 258 2.16 17.53 28.12
C ALA A 258 3.37 17.29 29.03
N ALA A 259 4.15 16.23 28.81
CA ALA A 259 5.34 15.94 29.62
C ALA A 259 6.37 17.11 29.62
N THR A 260 6.56 17.77 28.48
CA THR A 260 7.46 18.91 28.36
C THR A 260 6.95 20.13 29.13
N LEU A 261 5.64 20.43 29.05
CA LEU A 261 4.97 21.48 29.83
C LEU A 261 5.06 21.23 31.33
N TRP A 262 4.83 19.99 31.79
CA TRP A 262 4.97 19.61 33.18
C TRP A 262 6.42 19.75 33.69
N THR A 263 7.41 19.43 32.85
CA THR A 263 8.84 19.58 33.20
C THR A 263 9.25 21.05 33.31
N VAL A 264 8.76 21.91 32.41
CA VAL A 264 8.98 23.37 32.48
C VAL A 264 8.31 23.97 33.73
N LEU A 265 7.07 23.58 34.04
CA LEU A 265 6.37 24.02 35.25
C LEU A 265 7.09 23.61 36.54
N LEU A 266 7.58 22.37 36.62
CA LEU A 266 8.40 21.91 37.75
C LEU A 266 9.71 22.69 37.87
N THR A 267 10.38 22.98 36.76
CA THR A 267 11.64 23.73 36.76
C THR A 267 11.43 25.18 37.23
N VAL A 268 10.36 25.84 36.78
CA VAL A 268 10.00 27.19 37.24
C VAL A 268 9.68 27.21 38.74
N CYS A 269 8.90 26.24 39.23
CA CYS A 269 8.57 26.13 40.65
C CYS A 269 9.83 25.95 41.54
N VAL A 270 10.78 25.10 41.12
CA VAL A 270 12.03 24.88 41.87
C VAL A 270 12.92 26.13 41.89
N THR A 271 12.95 26.91 40.80
CA THR A 271 13.69 28.18 40.79
C THR A 271 13.07 29.25 41.67
N SER A 272 11.73 29.29 41.79
CA SER A 272 11.04 30.25 42.68
C SER A 272 11.17 29.93 44.16
N THR A 273 11.38 28.66 44.54
CA THR A 273 11.60 28.26 45.94
C THR A 273 13.02 28.51 46.45
N ASN A 274 13.99 28.75 45.55
CA ASN A 274 15.37 29.07 45.92
C ASN A 274 15.66 30.58 45.96
N LEU A 275 14.64 31.42 45.76
CA LEU A 275 14.72 32.89 45.74
C LEU A 275 13.97 33.56 46.91
N MET A 276 13.61 32.80 47.96
CA MET A 276 13.08 33.32 49.23
C MET A 276 14.03 33.03 50.39
#